data_AF-A0A8J4QFQ5-F1
#
_entry.id   AF-A0A8J4QFQ5-F1
#
_cell.length_a   1.000
_cell.length_b   1.000
_cell.length_c   1.000
_cell.angle_alpha   90.00
_cell.angle_beta   90.00
_cell.angle_gamma   90.00
#
_symmetry.space_group_name_H-M   'P 1'
#
loop_
_entity.id
_entity.type
_entity.pdbx_description
1 polymer ?
#
loop_
_entity_poly.entity_id
_entity_poly.type
_entity_poly.pdbx_seq_one_letter_code
_entity_poly.pdbx_strand_id
1 'polypeptide(L)'
;MASLRSSSLNHCRCSSNSNPNQPSLLVFSGGTAFNGVVEELKNFTTRVAHVLPVSDDGGSTAEIVRVLGGPAVGDIRSRCLRLSDQSSAEALAVRRLLGHRLPLDAPLAKSEWYDIVEGQHLLWNGVSKPYRETIRAFLAYFQNQILRRSDESFCFSNGSIGNFFFAGARIFFQSLDAAIFLFSRVSDIPSESLVLPVISTNDRLTLGCELWDGTIIRGQNEISHPTCGSMEPINKIFSSSSSFKNKAGFLHVK
;
A
#
# COMPACT_ATOMS: atom_id res chain seq x y z
N MET A 1 61.59 15.35 -17.66
CA MET A 1 60.48 16.30 -17.89
C MET A 1 59.21 15.50 -18.14
N ALA A 2 58.39 15.31 -17.09
CA ALA A 2 57.14 14.57 -17.15
C ALA A 2 55.98 15.55 -17.36
N SER A 3 55.09 15.26 -18.31
CA SER A 3 53.73 15.83 -18.32
C SER A 3 52.83 14.94 -19.17
N LEU A 4 52.22 13.94 -18.52
CA LEU A 4 51.05 13.24 -19.04
C LEU A 4 49.83 13.90 -18.39
N ARG A 5 49.02 14.57 -19.20
CA ARG A 5 47.75 15.18 -18.79
C ARG A 5 46.71 14.06 -18.67
N SER A 6 46.26 13.75 -17.44
CA SER A 6 45.05 12.94 -17.24
C SER A 6 43.82 13.85 -17.24
N SER A 7 42.91 13.62 -18.17
CA SER A 7 41.55 14.17 -18.16
C SER A 7 40.71 13.44 -17.11
N SER A 8 40.48 14.08 -15.97
CA SER A 8 39.58 13.57 -14.93
C SER A 8 38.12 13.71 -15.37
N LEU A 9 37.41 12.58 -15.39
CA LEU A 9 35.98 12.48 -15.59
C LEU A 9 35.23 13.20 -14.46
N ASN A 10 34.44 14.21 -14.81
CA ASN A 10 33.52 14.88 -13.90
C ASN A 10 32.35 13.93 -13.57
N HIS A 11 32.45 13.22 -12.47
CA HIS A 11 31.32 12.51 -11.87
C HIS A 11 30.40 13.56 -11.21
N CYS A 12 29.16 13.67 -11.69
CA CYS A 12 28.12 14.45 -11.03
C CYS A 12 27.99 14.01 -9.57
N ARG A 13 28.40 14.86 -8.63
CA ARG A 13 28.02 14.75 -7.23
C ARG A 13 26.55 15.19 -7.13
N CYS A 14 25.65 14.24 -6.93
CA CYS A 14 24.35 14.54 -6.34
C CYS A 14 24.62 15.05 -4.92
N SER A 15 24.47 16.36 -4.72
CA SER A 15 24.60 16.99 -3.40
C SER A 15 23.42 16.58 -2.53
N SER A 16 23.58 15.51 -1.74
CA SER A 16 22.71 15.26 -0.59
C SER A 16 23.04 16.32 0.47
N ASN A 17 22.28 17.41 0.49
CA ASN A 17 22.29 18.38 1.60
C ASN A 17 21.63 17.75 2.83
N SER A 18 22.24 16.72 3.41
CA SER A 18 21.82 16.21 4.71
C SER A 18 22.36 17.14 5.79
N ASN A 19 21.54 18.08 6.26
CA ASN A 19 21.86 18.82 7.48
C ASN A 19 22.00 17.78 8.62
N PRO A 20 23.18 17.63 9.25
CA PRO A 20 23.42 16.59 10.26
C PRO A 20 22.56 16.74 11.52
N ASN A 21 21.87 17.88 11.68
CA ASN A 21 20.99 18.19 12.80
C ASN A 21 19.50 17.87 12.59
N GLN A 22 19.09 17.27 11.47
CA GLN A 22 17.69 16.88 11.32
C GLN A 22 17.32 15.72 12.27
N PRO A 23 16.25 15.84 13.08
CA PRO A 23 15.84 14.79 14.00
C PRO A 23 15.33 13.56 13.25
N SER A 24 15.52 12.38 13.85
CA SER A 24 14.93 11.13 13.38
C SER A 24 13.67 10.82 14.18
N LEU A 25 12.58 10.48 13.48
CA LEU A 25 11.28 10.23 14.10
C LEU A 25 10.80 8.82 13.79
N LEU A 26 10.16 8.19 14.77
CA LEU A 26 9.39 6.96 14.61
C LEU A 26 7.93 7.28 14.86
N VAL A 27 7.08 6.97 13.89
CA VAL A 27 5.65 7.27 13.92
C VAL A 27 4.86 5.98 13.78
N PHE A 28 4.09 5.65 14.81
CA PHE A 28 3.02 4.67 14.71
C PHE A 28 1.73 5.40 14.33
N SER A 29 1.18 5.09 13.16
CA SER A 29 -0.02 5.76 12.65
C SER A 29 -0.88 4.80 11.83
N GLY A 30 -2.14 5.16 11.63
CA GLY A 30 -3.04 4.49 10.68
C GLY A 30 -3.27 5.32 9.42
N GLY A 31 -4.45 5.15 8.83
CA GLY A 31 -4.90 5.79 7.60
C GLY A 31 -4.98 7.32 7.61
N THR A 32 -6.18 7.86 7.41
CA THR A 32 -6.35 9.26 6.99
C THR A 32 -6.00 10.31 8.05
N ALA A 33 -6.16 9.98 9.34
CA ALA A 33 -5.95 10.91 10.45
C ALA A 33 -4.54 11.53 10.46
N PHE A 34 -3.51 10.79 10.04
CA PHE A 34 -2.14 11.28 10.04
C PHE A 34 -1.71 11.92 8.69
N ASN A 35 -2.63 12.03 7.72
CA ASN A 35 -2.27 12.55 6.40
C ASN A 35 -1.86 14.02 6.41
N GLY A 36 -2.56 14.87 7.18
CA GLY A 36 -2.18 16.29 7.31
C GLY A 36 -0.82 16.47 7.98
N VAL A 37 -0.56 15.69 9.03
CA VAL A 37 0.70 15.76 9.79
C VAL A 37 1.91 15.35 8.93
N VAL A 38 1.76 14.40 8.00
CA VAL A 38 2.89 14.00 7.15
C VAL A 38 3.31 15.07 6.15
N GLU A 39 2.39 15.89 5.65
CA GLU A 39 2.77 17.01 4.78
C GLU A 39 3.64 18.02 5.55
N GLU A 40 3.24 18.34 6.79
CA GLU A 40 4.01 19.24 7.66
C GLU A 40 5.35 18.62 8.10
N LEU A 41 5.37 17.32 8.42
CA LEU A 41 6.60 16.65 8.83
C LEU A 41 7.67 16.68 7.74
N LYS A 42 7.30 16.61 6.45
CA LYS A 42 8.27 16.71 5.35
C LYS A 42 9.01 18.04 5.33
N ASN A 43 8.40 19.12 5.83
CA ASN A 43 9.06 20.43 5.98
C ASN A 43 10.04 20.46 7.16
N PHE A 44 9.86 19.56 8.13
CA PHE A 44 10.69 19.48 9.33
C PHE A 44 11.85 18.48 9.21
N THR A 45 11.57 17.26 8.72
CA THR A 45 12.56 16.20 8.52
C THR A 45 12.02 15.12 7.57
N THR A 46 12.89 14.57 6.70
CA THR A 46 12.56 13.37 5.90
C THR A 46 12.98 12.07 6.60
N ARG A 47 13.67 12.15 7.74
CA ARG A 47 14.16 11.01 8.52
C ARG A 47 13.06 10.42 9.40
N VAL A 48 11.99 9.94 8.78
CA VAL A 48 10.80 9.43 9.47
C VAL A 48 10.56 7.96 9.10
N ALA A 49 10.48 7.10 10.12
CA ALA A 49 9.97 5.75 9.98
C ALA A 49 8.48 5.71 10.30
N HIS A 50 7.66 5.45 9.30
CA HIS A 50 6.21 5.30 9.42
C HIS A 50 5.84 3.82 9.57
N VAL A 51 5.42 3.42 10.76
CA VAL A 51 4.93 2.08 11.06
C VAL A 51 3.41 2.06 10.94
N LEU A 52 2.89 1.22 10.04
CA LEU A 52 1.49 1.24 9.60
C LEU A 52 0.81 -0.13 9.80
N PRO A 53 -0.49 -0.15 10.14
CA PRO A 53 -1.26 -1.39 10.23
C PRO A 53 -1.48 -2.03 8.85
N VAL A 54 -1.73 -3.33 8.87
CA VAL A 54 -1.95 -4.18 7.68
C VAL A 54 -3.20 -5.05 7.83
N SER A 55 -4.14 -4.57 8.64
CA SER A 55 -5.38 -5.26 9.01
C SER A 55 -6.66 -4.50 8.62
N ASP A 56 -6.52 -3.39 7.89
CA ASP A 56 -7.65 -2.59 7.41
C ASP A 56 -8.53 -3.40 6.44
N ASP A 57 -9.83 -3.37 6.66
CA ASP A 57 -10.83 -4.15 5.91
C ASP A 57 -11.85 -3.26 5.18
N GLY A 58 -11.51 -1.99 4.92
CA GLY A 58 -12.34 -1.02 4.19
C GLY A 58 -12.04 -0.87 2.69
N GLY A 59 -13.04 -0.39 1.95
CA GLY A 59 -12.92 0.06 0.56
C GLY A 59 -12.34 -0.97 -0.41
N SER A 60 -11.54 -0.52 -1.37
CA SER A 60 -10.91 -1.42 -2.36
C SER A 60 -9.88 -2.37 -1.77
N THR A 61 -9.40 -2.14 -0.53
CA THR A 61 -8.54 -3.09 0.17
C THR A 61 -9.34 -4.34 0.55
N ALA A 62 -10.57 -4.17 1.05
CA ALA A 62 -11.47 -5.27 1.40
C ALA A 62 -11.69 -6.22 0.22
N GLU A 63 -11.94 -5.66 -0.95
CA GLU A 63 -12.19 -6.40 -2.18
C GLU A 63 -10.96 -7.20 -2.66
N ILE A 64 -9.77 -6.59 -2.57
CA ILE A 64 -8.51 -7.28 -2.87
C ILE A 64 -8.28 -8.44 -1.91
N VAL A 65 -8.47 -8.21 -0.60
CA VAL A 65 -8.27 -9.23 0.43
C VAL A 65 -9.31 -10.35 0.30
N ARG A 66 -10.54 -10.03 -0.10
CA ARG A 66 -11.60 -11.02 -0.36
C ARG A 66 -11.20 -11.97 -1.49
N VAL A 67 -10.88 -11.43 -2.66
CA VAL A 67 -10.65 -12.23 -3.88
C VAL A 67 -9.24 -12.84 -3.95
N LEU A 68 -8.22 -12.11 -3.49
CA LEU A 68 -6.81 -12.50 -3.65
C LEU A 68 -6.11 -12.83 -2.34
N GLY A 69 -6.72 -12.54 -1.19
CA GLY A 69 -6.12 -12.76 0.11
C GLY A 69 -4.96 -11.82 0.44
N GLY A 70 -4.29 -12.14 1.56
CA GLY A 70 -3.13 -11.42 2.05
C GLY A 70 -3.45 -10.19 2.92
N PRO A 71 -2.40 -9.43 3.31
CA PRO A 71 -2.55 -8.29 4.20
C PRO A 71 -3.25 -7.12 3.52
N ALA A 72 -3.82 -6.24 4.33
CA ALA A 72 -4.33 -4.96 3.87
C ALA A 72 -3.20 -4.07 3.34
N VAL A 73 -3.40 -3.44 2.18
CA VAL A 73 -2.39 -2.59 1.50
C VAL A 73 -2.69 -1.09 1.59
N GLY A 74 -3.89 -0.73 2.03
CA GLY A 74 -4.45 0.62 1.87
C GLY A 74 -3.66 1.73 2.58
N ASP A 75 -3.35 1.54 3.85
CA ASP A 75 -2.65 2.54 4.67
C ASP A 75 -1.20 2.75 4.20
N ILE A 76 -0.51 1.66 3.90
CA ILE A 76 0.84 1.68 3.34
C ILE A 76 0.87 2.41 2.00
N ARG A 77 0.00 2.03 1.05
CA ARG A 77 -0.13 2.72 -0.24
C ARG A 77 -0.42 4.21 -0.03
N SER A 78 -1.35 4.55 0.87
CA SER A 78 -1.68 5.95 1.17
C SER A 78 -0.48 6.73 1.68
N ARG A 79 0.34 6.13 2.56
CA ARG A 79 1.55 6.78 3.10
C ARG A 79 2.63 6.94 2.04
N CYS A 80 2.94 5.91 1.25
CA CYS A 80 3.90 6.03 0.16
C CYS A 80 3.48 7.11 -0.83
N LEU A 81 2.20 7.12 -1.22
CA LEU A 81 1.68 8.16 -2.10
C LEU A 81 1.82 9.54 -1.46
N ARG A 82 1.49 9.71 -0.18
CA ARG A 82 1.63 11.00 0.52
C ARG A 82 3.08 11.50 0.55
N LEU A 83 4.03 10.59 0.68
CA LEU A 83 5.47 10.87 0.68
C LEU A 83 6.05 11.04 -0.73
N SER A 84 5.28 10.79 -1.79
CA SER A 84 5.80 10.81 -3.16
C SER A 84 6.40 12.16 -3.53
N ASP A 85 7.40 12.13 -4.41
CA ASP A 85 7.90 13.35 -5.04
C ASP A 85 6.76 14.12 -5.74
N GLN A 86 6.89 15.43 -5.73
CA GLN A 86 5.98 16.39 -6.38
C GLN A 86 6.77 17.48 -7.11
N SER A 87 8.09 17.34 -7.23
CA SER A 87 8.98 18.36 -7.79
C SER A 87 8.94 18.42 -9.33
N SER A 88 8.58 17.31 -9.98
CA SER A 88 8.57 17.19 -11.44
C SER A 88 7.19 16.89 -12.02
N ALA A 89 6.98 17.25 -13.28
CA ALA A 89 5.74 16.94 -14.01
C ALA A 89 5.48 15.42 -14.11
N GLU A 90 6.54 14.62 -14.25
CA GLU A 90 6.44 13.16 -14.27
C GLU A 90 6.05 12.61 -12.89
N ALA A 91 6.68 13.09 -11.80
CA ALA A 91 6.32 12.68 -10.45
C ALA A 91 4.85 12.98 -10.13
N LEU A 92 4.36 14.16 -10.53
CA LEU A 92 2.93 14.52 -10.42
C LEU A 92 2.03 13.60 -11.26
N ALA A 93 2.45 13.21 -12.47
CA ALA A 93 1.70 12.29 -13.32
C ALA A 93 1.64 10.87 -12.72
N VAL A 94 2.75 10.35 -12.21
CA VAL A 94 2.81 9.04 -11.52
C VAL A 94 1.98 9.06 -10.24
N ARG A 95 2.09 10.13 -9.45
CA ARG A 95 1.25 10.34 -8.25
C ARG A 95 -0.23 10.35 -8.62
N ARG A 96 -0.63 11.07 -9.68
CA ARG A 96 -2.02 11.10 -10.15
C ARG A 96 -2.52 9.71 -10.55
N LEU A 97 -1.72 8.95 -11.29
CA LEU A 97 -2.04 7.59 -11.70
C LEU A 97 -2.23 6.66 -10.48
N LEU A 98 -1.25 6.60 -9.57
CA LEU A 98 -1.31 5.71 -8.41
C LEU A 98 -2.34 6.16 -7.35
N GLY A 99 -2.64 7.46 -7.30
CA GLY A 99 -3.69 8.04 -6.47
C GLY A 99 -5.09 7.93 -7.03
N HIS A 100 -5.23 7.51 -8.29
CA HIS A 100 -6.52 7.45 -8.98
C HIS A 100 -7.48 6.45 -8.33
N ARG A 101 -8.75 6.84 -8.26
CA ARG A 101 -9.87 5.99 -7.85
C ARG A 101 -10.85 5.86 -9.00
N LEU A 102 -11.20 4.62 -9.31
CA LEU A 102 -12.19 4.29 -10.32
C LEU A 102 -13.59 4.79 -9.89
N PRO A 103 -14.50 4.98 -10.86
CA PRO A 103 -15.90 5.33 -10.61
C PRO A 103 -16.60 4.40 -9.61
N LEU A 104 -17.66 4.91 -8.97
CA LEU A 104 -18.53 4.10 -8.11
C LEU A 104 -19.39 3.13 -8.93
N ASP A 105 -19.78 3.52 -10.14
CA ASP A 105 -20.53 2.69 -11.06
C ASP A 105 -19.68 1.49 -11.55
N ALA A 106 -20.16 0.27 -11.31
CA ALA A 106 -19.36 -0.93 -11.54
C ALA A 106 -19.04 -1.18 -13.03
N PRO A 107 -19.99 -1.05 -13.98
CA PRO A 107 -19.69 -1.13 -15.41
C PRO A 107 -18.64 -0.11 -15.86
N LEU A 108 -18.80 1.16 -15.48
CA LEU A 108 -17.84 2.22 -15.84
C LEU A 108 -16.47 1.97 -15.23
N ALA A 109 -16.40 1.58 -13.96
CA ALA A 109 -15.15 1.24 -13.29
C ALA A 109 -14.41 0.09 -13.98
N LYS A 110 -15.15 -0.93 -14.40
CA LYS A 110 -14.58 -2.07 -15.14
C LYS A 110 -14.05 -1.64 -16.51
N SER A 111 -14.79 -0.83 -17.25
CA SER A 111 -14.35 -0.29 -18.54
C SER A 111 -13.08 0.53 -18.40
N GLU A 112 -13.08 1.49 -17.47
CA GLU A 112 -11.93 2.37 -17.24
C GLU A 112 -10.69 1.59 -16.76
N TRP A 113 -10.89 0.56 -15.92
CA TRP A 113 -9.81 -0.35 -15.53
C TRP A 113 -9.14 -1.03 -16.74
N TYR A 114 -9.93 -1.54 -17.70
CA TYR A 114 -9.37 -2.17 -18.90
C TYR A 114 -8.57 -1.17 -19.74
N ASP A 115 -9.09 0.04 -19.96
CA ASP A 115 -8.36 1.10 -20.68
C ASP A 115 -7.01 1.42 -20.02
N ILE A 116 -6.96 1.40 -18.69
CA ILE A 116 -5.73 1.64 -17.92
C ILE A 116 -4.74 0.49 -18.12
N VAL A 117 -5.17 -0.78 -17.99
CA VAL A 117 -4.30 -1.96 -18.15
C VAL A 117 -3.77 -2.07 -19.59
N GLU A 118 -4.61 -1.79 -20.58
CA GLU A 118 -4.23 -1.77 -22.00
C GLU A 118 -3.28 -0.62 -22.35
N GLY A 119 -3.18 0.40 -21.49
CA GLY A 119 -2.28 1.53 -21.68
C GLY A 119 -2.87 2.65 -22.54
N GLN A 120 -4.18 2.64 -22.78
CA GLN A 120 -4.90 3.61 -23.61
C GLN A 120 -5.48 4.78 -22.80
N HIS A 121 -5.62 4.62 -21.48
CA HIS A 121 -6.21 5.63 -20.63
C HIS A 121 -5.37 6.91 -20.49
N LEU A 122 -6.06 8.04 -20.38
CA LEU A 122 -5.50 9.40 -20.25
C LEU A 122 -4.53 9.57 -19.08
N LEU A 123 -4.68 8.75 -18.03
CA LEU A 123 -3.83 8.80 -16.83
C LEU A 123 -2.35 8.57 -17.14
N TRP A 124 -2.03 7.88 -18.24
CA TRP A 124 -0.67 7.64 -18.70
C TRP A 124 0.00 8.89 -19.31
N ASN A 125 -0.74 9.99 -19.52
CA ASN A 125 -0.19 11.24 -20.03
C ASN A 125 0.80 11.85 -19.02
N GLY A 126 2.03 12.11 -19.47
CA GLY A 126 3.11 12.63 -18.63
C GLY A 126 3.90 11.56 -17.86
N VAL A 127 3.51 10.28 -17.96
CA VAL A 127 4.28 9.16 -17.41
C VAL A 127 5.19 8.61 -18.51
N SER A 128 6.52 8.62 -18.30
CA SER A 128 7.46 8.13 -19.30
C SER A 128 7.31 6.64 -19.57
N LYS A 129 7.91 6.18 -20.68
CA LYS A 129 7.86 4.78 -21.09
C LYS A 129 8.41 3.82 -20.01
N PRO A 130 9.58 4.04 -19.38
CA PRO A 130 10.07 3.16 -18.32
C PRO A 130 9.11 3.03 -17.13
N TYR A 131 8.54 4.14 -16.66
CA TYR A 131 7.53 4.12 -15.59
C TYR A 131 6.27 3.38 -16.03
N ARG A 132 5.78 3.65 -17.24
CA ARG A 132 4.59 3.02 -17.81
C ARG A 132 4.75 1.50 -17.89
N GLU A 133 5.87 1.01 -18.42
CA GLU A 133 6.17 -0.41 -18.53
C GLU A 133 6.28 -1.08 -17.16
N THR A 134 6.95 -0.42 -16.21
CA THR A 134 7.10 -0.91 -14.84
C THR A 134 5.75 -1.03 -14.14
N ILE A 135 4.94 0.03 -14.14
CA ILE A 135 3.64 0.04 -13.44
C ILE A 135 2.66 -0.92 -14.13
N ARG A 136 2.54 -0.90 -15.47
CA ARG A 136 1.61 -1.77 -16.20
C ARG A 136 1.92 -3.25 -15.99
N ALA A 137 3.19 -3.65 -15.88
CA ALA A 137 3.54 -5.05 -15.66
C ALA A 137 2.81 -5.62 -14.43
N PHE A 138 2.79 -4.88 -13.32
CA PHE A 138 2.12 -5.32 -12.09
C PHE A 138 0.60 -5.15 -12.13
N LEU A 139 0.08 -4.14 -12.83
CA LEU A 139 -1.38 -4.01 -13.06
C LEU A 139 -1.92 -5.17 -13.91
N ALA A 140 -1.21 -5.54 -14.99
CA ALA A 140 -1.56 -6.68 -15.83
C ALA A 140 -1.41 -8.01 -15.07
N TYR A 141 -0.37 -8.14 -14.23
CA TYR A 141 -0.21 -9.29 -13.35
C TYR A 141 -1.38 -9.41 -12.36
N PHE A 142 -1.77 -8.30 -11.71
CA PHE A 142 -2.95 -8.25 -10.83
C PHE A 142 -4.23 -8.69 -11.55
N GLN A 143 -4.48 -8.17 -12.76
CA GLN A 143 -5.61 -8.60 -13.59
C GLN A 143 -5.58 -10.11 -13.87
N ASN A 144 -4.40 -10.66 -14.21
CA ASN A 144 -4.27 -12.10 -14.43
C ASN A 144 -4.57 -12.92 -13.17
N GLN A 145 -4.15 -12.45 -11.98
CA GLN A 145 -4.45 -13.13 -10.72
C GLN A 145 -5.95 -13.15 -10.42
N ILE A 146 -6.67 -12.07 -10.72
CA ILE A 146 -8.13 -12.03 -10.62
C ILE A 146 -8.77 -13.05 -11.55
N LEU A 147 -8.38 -13.06 -12.84
CA LEU A 147 -8.98 -13.95 -13.85
C LEU A 147 -8.77 -15.44 -13.56
N ARG A 148 -7.76 -15.80 -12.75
CA ARG A 148 -7.51 -17.18 -12.32
C ARG A 148 -8.40 -17.64 -11.17
N ARG A 149 -9.20 -16.75 -10.58
CA ARG A 149 -10.21 -17.11 -9.56
C ARG A 149 -11.52 -17.44 -10.26
N SER A 150 -11.95 -18.70 -10.16
CA SER A 150 -13.17 -19.19 -10.81
C SER A 150 -14.45 -18.83 -10.06
N ASP A 151 -14.36 -18.64 -8.74
CA ASP A 151 -15.53 -18.69 -7.87
C ASP A 151 -15.98 -17.30 -7.38
N GLU A 152 -15.20 -16.25 -7.66
CA GLU A 152 -15.47 -14.89 -7.17
C GLU A 152 -15.27 -13.85 -8.27
N SER A 153 -16.32 -13.07 -8.55
CA SER A 153 -16.18 -11.87 -9.40
C SER A 153 -15.49 -10.74 -8.62
N PHE A 154 -14.54 -10.06 -9.26
CA PHE A 154 -13.91 -8.86 -8.71
C PHE A 154 -14.69 -7.59 -9.07
N CYS A 155 -14.98 -6.76 -8.07
CA CYS A 155 -15.66 -5.49 -8.19
C CYS A 155 -14.65 -4.34 -8.25
N PHE A 156 -14.62 -3.62 -9.38
CA PHE A 156 -13.72 -2.48 -9.56
C PHE A 156 -14.25 -1.16 -9.00
N SER A 157 -15.49 -1.10 -8.52
CA SER A 157 -16.12 0.14 -8.03
C SER A 157 -15.29 0.79 -6.93
N ASN A 158 -15.00 2.09 -7.09
CA ASN A 158 -14.15 2.86 -6.17
C ASN A 158 -12.77 2.21 -5.91
N GLY A 159 -12.31 1.38 -6.86
CA GLY A 159 -11.01 0.73 -6.89
C GLY A 159 -9.88 1.75 -6.90
N SER A 160 -8.81 1.51 -6.15
CA SER A 160 -7.62 2.38 -6.19
C SER A 160 -6.56 1.75 -7.08
N ILE A 161 -6.11 2.47 -8.10
CA ILE A 161 -5.08 1.99 -9.03
C ILE A 161 -3.78 1.69 -8.27
N GLY A 162 -3.40 2.53 -7.31
CA GLY A 162 -2.28 2.26 -6.42
C GLY A 162 -2.45 0.98 -5.59
N ASN A 163 -3.66 0.66 -5.11
CA ASN A 163 -3.90 -0.60 -4.41
C ASN A 163 -3.72 -1.80 -5.34
N PHE A 164 -4.20 -1.71 -6.59
CA PHE A 164 -4.08 -2.79 -7.57
C PHE A 164 -2.63 -3.01 -7.99
N PHE A 165 -1.88 -1.93 -8.23
CA PHE A 165 -0.44 -1.98 -8.46
C PHE A 165 0.30 -2.63 -7.29
N PHE A 166 0.02 -2.18 -6.06
CA PHE A 166 0.63 -2.72 -4.85
C PHE A 166 0.33 -4.21 -4.69
N ALA A 167 -0.95 -4.61 -4.81
CA ALA A 167 -1.36 -6.00 -4.69
C ALA A 167 -0.72 -6.88 -5.77
N GLY A 168 -0.66 -6.40 -7.02
CA GLY A 168 0.05 -7.06 -8.11
C GLY A 168 1.52 -7.31 -7.78
N ALA A 169 2.23 -6.29 -7.29
CA ALA A 169 3.62 -6.41 -6.85
C ALA A 169 3.80 -7.40 -5.69
N ARG A 170 2.95 -7.31 -4.66
CA ARG A 170 3.00 -8.22 -3.50
C ARG A 170 2.83 -9.68 -3.92
N ILE A 171 1.85 -9.97 -4.78
CA ILE A 171 1.59 -11.34 -5.23
C ILE A 171 2.74 -11.82 -6.13
N PHE A 172 3.27 -10.95 -6.98
CA PHE A 172 4.41 -11.30 -7.82
C PHE A 172 5.66 -11.65 -6.98
N PHE A 173 6.00 -10.83 -5.99
CA PHE A 173 7.18 -11.05 -5.14
C PHE A 173 6.96 -12.09 -4.04
N GLN A 174 5.72 -12.42 -3.70
CA GLN A 174 5.38 -13.17 -2.48
C GLN A 174 6.01 -12.53 -1.23
N SER A 175 6.06 -11.21 -1.21
CA SER A 175 6.68 -10.44 -0.13
C SER A 175 6.03 -9.06 -0.01
N LEU A 176 5.52 -8.76 1.19
CA LEU A 176 5.00 -7.44 1.51
C LEU A 176 6.11 -6.39 1.47
N ASP A 177 7.27 -6.66 2.07
CA ASP A 177 8.38 -5.71 2.14
C ASP A 177 8.95 -5.38 0.75
N ALA A 178 9.05 -6.37 -0.14
CA ALA A 178 9.48 -6.13 -1.52
C ALA A 178 8.49 -5.25 -2.30
N ALA A 179 7.18 -5.45 -2.08
CA ALA A 179 6.16 -4.60 -2.70
C ALA A 179 6.20 -3.17 -2.16
N ILE A 180 6.42 -2.98 -0.85
CA ILE A 180 6.64 -1.66 -0.25
C ILE A 180 7.85 -0.99 -0.88
N PHE A 181 8.96 -1.71 -0.99
CA PHE A 181 10.19 -1.19 -1.60
C PHE A 181 9.94 -0.74 -3.05
N LEU A 182 9.31 -1.59 -3.87
CA LEU A 182 8.97 -1.22 -5.24
C LEU A 182 8.07 0.01 -5.30
N PHE A 183 7.00 0.04 -4.51
CA PHE A 183 6.09 1.18 -4.48
C PHE A 183 6.83 2.46 -4.11
N SER A 184 7.69 2.39 -3.09
CA SER A 184 8.50 3.51 -2.61
C SER A 184 9.45 4.06 -3.68
N ARG A 185 10.03 3.19 -4.51
CA ARG A 185 10.88 3.59 -5.65
C ARG A 185 10.06 4.19 -6.78
N VAL A 186 8.90 3.60 -7.12
CA VAL A 186 8.02 4.11 -8.18
C VAL A 186 7.37 5.45 -7.79
N SER A 187 7.06 5.67 -6.52
CA SER A 187 6.54 6.96 -6.06
C SER A 187 7.64 7.96 -5.67
N ASP A 188 8.92 7.60 -5.82
CA ASP A 188 10.08 8.40 -5.46
C ASP A 188 9.95 9.08 -4.07
N ILE A 189 9.72 8.27 -3.03
CA ILE A 189 9.68 8.80 -1.65
C ILE A 189 11.10 9.19 -1.21
N PRO A 190 11.26 10.18 -0.30
CA PRO A 190 12.55 10.58 0.24
C PRO A 190 13.35 9.38 0.75
N SER A 191 14.64 9.34 0.40
CA SER A 191 15.49 8.18 0.68
C SER A 191 15.69 7.88 2.17
N GLU A 192 15.52 8.89 3.02
CA GLU A 192 15.61 8.77 4.47
C GLU A 192 14.28 8.40 5.14
N SER A 193 13.18 8.41 4.39
CA SER A 193 11.86 8.00 4.89
C SER A 193 11.68 6.50 4.74
N LEU A 194 11.19 5.85 5.79
CA LEU A 194 10.86 4.43 5.79
C LEU A 194 9.35 4.26 5.94
N VAL A 195 8.77 3.37 5.15
CA VAL A 195 7.39 2.90 5.32
C VAL A 195 7.47 1.43 5.69
N LEU A 196 6.97 1.09 6.88
CA LEU A 196 7.13 -0.24 7.47
C LEU A 196 5.77 -0.80 7.86
N PRO A 197 5.49 -2.08 7.57
CA PRO A 197 4.31 -2.74 8.10
C PRO A 197 4.55 -3.07 9.58
N VAL A 198 3.51 -2.96 10.42
CA VAL A 198 3.59 -3.39 11.82
C VAL A 198 3.87 -4.90 11.94
N ILE A 199 3.39 -5.69 10.98
CA ILE A 199 3.63 -7.12 10.86
C ILE A 199 3.98 -7.41 9.39
N SER A 200 5.19 -7.92 9.13
CA SER A 200 5.52 -8.45 7.81
C SER A 200 4.92 -9.85 7.66
N THR A 201 3.91 -9.96 6.80
CA THR A 201 3.22 -11.22 6.50
C THR A 201 2.64 -11.19 5.09
N ASN A 202 2.47 -12.36 4.48
CA ASN A 202 1.68 -12.53 3.27
C ASN A 202 0.26 -13.04 3.56
N ASP A 203 -0.05 -13.31 4.83
CA ASP A 203 -1.34 -13.80 5.29
C ASP A 203 -2.30 -12.65 5.56
N ARG A 204 -3.60 -12.95 5.49
CA ARG A 204 -4.65 -12.03 5.94
C ARG A 204 -4.56 -11.83 7.45
N LEU A 205 -4.62 -10.57 7.87
CA LEU A 205 -4.78 -10.19 9.26
C LEU A 205 -6.17 -9.59 9.46
N THR A 206 -6.77 -9.84 10.62
CA THR A 206 -8.09 -9.32 10.97
C THR A 206 -8.02 -8.82 12.40
N LEU A 207 -8.37 -7.55 12.59
CA LEU A 207 -8.51 -6.97 13.94
C LEU A 207 -9.72 -7.59 14.63
N GLY A 208 -9.62 -7.78 15.93
CA GLY A 208 -10.73 -8.22 16.75
C GLY A 208 -10.65 -7.61 18.14
N CYS A 209 -11.80 -7.38 18.77
CA CYS A 209 -11.91 -6.99 20.16
C CYS A 209 -12.85 -7.93 20.92
N GLU A 210 -12.64 -8.00 22.24
CA GLU A 210 -13.52 -8.69 23.20
C GLU A 210 -14.17 -7.60 24.06
N LEU A 211 -15.49 -7.58 24.12
CA LEU A 211 -16.27 -6.67 24.95
C LEU A 211 -16.31 -7.18 26.41
N TRP A 212 -16.73 -6.31 27.33
CA TRP A 212 -16.81 -6.62 28.75
C TRP A 212 -17.73 -7.82 29.09
N ASP A 213 -18.75 -8.07 28.25
CA ASP A 213 -19.69 -9.18 28.38
C ASP A 213 -19.18 -10.50 27.75
N GLY A 214 -17.95 -10.50 27.23
CA GLY A 214 -17.32 -11.64 26.55
C GLY A 214 -17.66 -11.75 25.07
N THR A 215 -18.47 -10.84 24.52
CA THR A 215 -18.77 -10.79 23.08
C THR A 215 -17.52 -10.47 22.27
N ILE A 216 -17.31 -11.16 21.15
CA ILE A 216 -16.17 -10.93 20.27
C ILE A 216 -16.64 -10.28 18.97
N ILE A 217 -16.02 -9.15 18.62
CA ILE A 217 -16.22 -8.46 17.35
C ILE A 217 -14.97 -8.67 16.50
N ARG A 218 -15.15 -9.01 15.22
CA ARG A 218 -14.08 -9.20 14.25
C ARG A 218 -14.25 -8.25 13.07
N GLY A 219 -13.15 -7.68 12.63
CA GLY A 219 -13.10 -6.69 11.56
C GLY A 219 -12.96 -5.27 12.12
N GLN A 220 -12.07 -4.48 11.51
CA GLN A 220 -11.86 -3.09 11.93
C GLN A 220 -13.12 -2.25 11.71
N ASN A 221 -13.80 -2.47 10.58
CA ASN A 221 -15.05 -1.80 10.26
C ASN A 221 -16.16 -2.15 11.24
N GLU A 222 -16.35 -3.42 11.62
CA GLU A 222 -17.38 -3.82 12.61
C GLU A 222 -17.08 -3.27 14.01
N ILE A 223 -15.81 -3.13 14.38
CA ILE A 223 -15.43 -2.50 15.66
C ILE A 223 -15.80 -1.00 15.65
N SER A 224 -15.55 -0.31 14.55
CA SER A 224 -15.72 1.15 14.47
C SER A 224 -17.15 1.58 14.10
N HIS A 225 -17.85 0.73 13.37
CA HIS A 225 -19.19 0.95 12.82
C HIS A 225 -20.00 -0.35 12.92
N PRO A 226 -20.32 -0.82 14.14
CA PRO A 226 -21.02 -2.08 14.33
C PRO A 226 -22.35 -2.06 13.57
N THR A 227 -22.46 -2.91 12.55
CA THR A 227 -23.74 -3.18 11.93
C THR A 227 -24.55 -4.10 12.85
N CYS A 228 -25.85 -3.86 12.97
CA CYS A 228 -26.73 -4.68 13.81
C CYS A 228 -26.88 -6.08 13.15
N GLY A 229 -25.94 -7.01 13.37
CA GLY A 229 -25.98 -8.32 12.68
C GLY A 229 -24.88 -9.32 13.06
N SER A 230 -25.30 -10.40 13.71
CA SER A 230 -24.60 -11.67 14.04
C SER A 230 -23.26 -11.60 14.79
N MET A 231 -23.38 -11.72 16.12
CA MET A 231 -22.30 -12.08 17.04
C MET A 231 -22.11 -13.60 17.05
N GLU A 232 -20.92 -14.10 16.72
CA GLU A 232 -20.59 -15.52 16.89
C GLU A 232 -19.69 -15.75 18.12
N PRO A 233 -20.11 -16.59 19.10
CA PRO A 233 -19.25 -16.98 20.21
C PRO A 233 -18.10 -17.88 19.74
N ILE A 234 -16.88 -17.65 20.24
CA ILE A 234 -15.78 -18.60 20.04
C ILE A 234 -15.84 -19.70 21.10
N ASN A 235 -15.87 -20.96 20.65
CA ASN A 235 -15.62 -22.11 21.49
C ASN A 235 -14.10 -22.26 21.71
N LYS A 236 -13.59 -21.90 22.90
CA LYS A 236 -12.14 -21.86 23.25
C LYS A 236 -11.46 -23.25 23.33
N ILE A 237 -12.02 -24.31 22.74
CA ILE A 237 -11.57 -25.70 22.94
C ILE A 237 -10.48 -26.17 21.94
N PHE A 238 -10.27 -25.51 20.80
CA PHE A 238 -9.21 -25.94 19.85
C PHE A 238 -7.90 -25.14 20.00
N SER A 239 -7.23 -25.33 21.13
CA SER A 239 -5.80 -24.99 21.33
C SER A 239 -4.92 -26.23 21.45
N SER A 240 -5.30 -27.36 20.85
CA SER A 240 -4.38 -28.47 20.61
C SER A 240 -4.71 -29.20 19.29
N SER A 241 -3.69 -29.25 18.42
CA SER A 241 -3.55 -30.04 17.19
C SER A 241 -4.61 -29.90 16.08
N SER A 242 -4.31 -29.07 15.06
CA SER A 242 -3.97 -29.48 13.68
C SER A 242 -4.14 -28.31 12.68
N SER A 243 -3.01 -27.86 12.14
CA SER A 243 -2.78 -27.12 10.88
C SER A 243 -3.94 -26.40 10.17
N PHE A 244 -4.43 -25.27 10.72
CA PHE A 244 -4.92 -24.13 9.93
C PHE A 244 -4.50 -22.84 10.66
N LYS A 245 -3.48 -22.16 10.12
CA LYS A 245 -2.86 -20.98 10.76
C LYS A 245 -3.61 -19.70 10.37
N ASN A 246 -4.75 -19.42 11.00
CA ASN A 246 -5.23 -18.04 11.10
C ASN A 246 -4.60 -17.42 12.36
N LYS A 247 -3.52 -16.65 12.18
CA LYS A 247 -2.96 -15.83 13.26
C LYS A 247 -3.84 -14.58 13.43
N ALA A 248 -4.90 -14.67 14.23
CA ALA A 248 -5.60 -13.50 14.72
C ALA A 248 -4.78 -12.88 15.86
N GLY A 249 -4.28 -11.66 15.66
CA GLY A 249 -3.77 -10.83 16.75
C GLY A 249 -4.96 -10.20 17.48
N PHE A 250 -5.14 -10.50 18.76
CA PHE A 250 -6.19 -9.89 19.58
C PHE A 250 -5.63 -8.63 20.25
N LEU A 251 -6.29 -7.49 20.05
CA LEU A 251 -6.02 -6.28 20.81
C LEU A 251 -6.97 -6.26 22.02
N HIS A 252 -6.43 -6.42 23.23
CA HIS A 252 -7.20 -6.24 24.46
C HIS A 252 -7.32 -4.74 24.71
N VAL A 253 -8.47 -4.14 24.40
CA VAL A 253 -8.77 -2.76 24.80
C VAL A 253 -9.29 -2.83 26.23
N LYS A 254 -8.49 -2.36 27.19
CA LYS A 254 -8.88 -2.26 28.62
C LYS A 254 -9.77 -1.06 28.86
#